data_AF-A0A1B9L4H0-F1
#
_entry.id   AF-A0A1B9L4H0-F1
#
_cell.length_a   1.000
_cell.length_b   1.000
_cell.length_c   1.000
_cell.angle_alpha   90.00
_cell.angle_beta   90.00
_cell.angle_gamma   90.00
#
_symmetry.space_group_name_H-M   'P 1'
#
loop_
_entity.id
_entity.type
_entity.pdbx_description
1 polymer ?
#
loop_
_entity_poly.entity_id
_entity_poly.type
_entity_poly.pdbx_seq_one_letter_code
_entity_poly.pdbx_strand_id
1 'polypeptide(L)' 'MLDYSVGSSIESDSFNAELLYDGDVWGELCLSEDKRNLEFIIYPSDPLRVLTFNYDELMELIERAKNHLLQLEPLTKD' A
#
# COMPACT_ATOMS: atom_id res chain seq x y z
N MET A 1 3.28 14.91 -0.53
CA MET A 1 2.39 14.75 0.64
C MET A 1 1.71 13.40 0.51
N LEU A 2 1.68 12.59 1.58
CA LEU A 2 0.90 11.34 1.57
C LEU A 2 -0.56 11.69 1.84
N ASP A 3 -1.46 11.25 0.96
CA ASP A 3 -2.89 11.53 1.05
C ASP A 3 -3.70 10.28 0.66
N TYR A 4 -5.00 10.27 0.95
CA TYR A 4 -5.92 9.22 0.53
C TYR A 4 -7.28 9.76 0.07
N SER A 5 -7.87 9.11 -0.92
CA SER A 5 -9.22 9.41 -1.43
C SER A 5 -10.10 8.18 -1.27
N VAL A 6 -11.32 8.33 -0.74
CA VAL A 6 -12.25 7.21 -0.56
C VAL A 6 -13.26 7.20 -1.69
N GLY A 7 -13.30 6.09 -2.41
CA GLY A 7 -14.29 5.81 -3.45
C GLY A 7 -15.14 4.59 -3.08
N SER A 8 -16.37 4.57 -3.57
CA SER A 8 -17.18 3.34 -3.64
C SER A 8 -17.37 3.00 -5.10
N SER A 9 -17.01 1.78 -5.50
CA SER A 9 -17.42 1.26 -6.80
C SER A 9 -18.92 0.94 -6.73
N ILE A 10 -19.69 1.34 -7.74
CA ILE A 10 -21.10 0.94 -7.87
C ILE A 10 -21.20 -0.49 -8.46
N GLU A 11 -20.12 -0.98 -9.08
CA GLU A 11 -20.08 -2.24 -9.82
C GLU A 11 -19.51 -3.42 -9.00
N SER A 12 -18.80 -3.13 -7.92
CA SER A 12 -18.36 -4.09 -6.91
C SER A 12 -18.76 -3.52 -5.55
N ASP A 13 -19.42 -4.29 -4.68
CA ASP A 13 -19.83 -3.82 -3.33
C ASP A 13 -18.61 -3.65 -2.38
N SER A 14 -17.44 -3.34 -2.94
CA SER A 14 -16.15 -3.15 -2.30
C SER A 14 -15.88 -1.66 -2.06
N PHE A 15 -15.39 -1.34 -0.85
CA PHE A 15 -14.95 0.02 -0.52
C PHE A 15 -13.46 0.13 -0.78
N ASN A 16 -13.06 1.12 -1.59
CA ASN A 16 -11.67 1.31 -1.94
C ASN A 16 -11.19 2.68 -1.46
N ALA A 17 -9.95 2.75 -0.97
CA ALA A 17 -9.27 4.01 -0.75
C ALA A 17 -7.99 4.06 -1.58
N GLU A 18 -7.89 5.03 -2.47
CA GLU A 18 -6.70 5.30 -3.26
C GLU A 18 -5.66 5.98 -2.40
N LEU A 19 -4.41 5.55 -2.52
CA LEU A 19 -3.26 6.10 -1.83
C LEU A 19 -2.43 6.92 -2.79
N LEU A 20 -2.20 8.18 -2.41
CA LEU A 20 -1.60 9.19 -3.26
C LEU A 20 -0.23 9.60 -2.71
N TYR A 21 0.76 9.73 -3.58
CA TYR A 21 2.06 10.29 -3.28
C TYR A 21 2.38 11.34 -4.33
N ASP A 22 2.48 12.59 -3.87
CA ASP A 22 2.70 13.77 -4.73
C ASP A 22 1.69 13.91 -5.89
N GLY A 23 0.46 13.44 -5.66
CA GLY A 23 -0.66 13.54 -6.60
C GLY A 23 -0.84 12.31 -7.49
N ASP A 24 0.11 11.37 -7.48
CA ASP A 24 0.02 10.12 -8.24
C ASP A 24 -0.48 8.98 -7.35
N VAL A 25 -1.39 8.16 -7.89
CA VAL A 25 -1.87 6.94 -7.22
C VAL A 25 -0.75 5.90 -7.27
N TRP A 26 -0.29 5.47 -6.09
CA TRP A 26 0.75 4.45 -5.96
C TRP A 26 0.22 3.16 -5.34
N GLY A 27 -1.01 3.15 -4.86
CA GLY A 27 -1.67 1.96 -4.33
C GLY A 27 -3.12 2.20 -3.95
N GLU A 28 -3.77 1.12 -3.53
CA GLU A 28 -5.17 1.08 -3.11
C GLU A 28 -5.34 0.19 -1.88
N LEU A 29 -6.28 0.57 -1.01
CA LEU A 29 -6.83 -0.23 0.07
C LEU A 29 -8.21 -0.74 -0.35
N CYS A 30 -8.40 -2.05 -0.43
CA CYS A 30 -9.66 -2.66 -0.84
C CYS A 30 -10.26 -3.44 0.33
N LEU A 31 -11.42 -3.01 0.81
CA LEU A 31 -12.19 -3.73 1.81
C LEU A 31 -13.15 -4.68 1.09
N SER A 32 -13.06 -5.98 1.42
CA SER A 32 -13.98 -6.99 0.90
C SER A 32 -15.44 -6.67 1.24
N GLU A 33 -16.37 -7.16 0.43
CA GLU A 33 -17.81 -6.92 0.62
C GLU A 33 -18.31 -7.38 2.00
N ASP A 34 -17.78 -8.50 2.50
CA ASP A 34 -18.09 -9.05 3.82
C ASP A 34 -17.42 -8.30 4.98
N LYS A 35 -16.57 -7.30 4.67
CA LYS A 35 -15.80 -6.47 5.59
C LYS A 35 -14.86 -7.24 6.50
N ARG A 36 -14.43 -8.44 6.09
CA ARG A 36 -13.54 -9.30 6.87
C ARG A 36 -12.08 -9.19 6.44
N ASN A 37 -11.84 -8.81 5.19
CA ASN A 37 -10.51 -8.76 4.61
C ASN A 37 -10.22 -7.36 4.07
N LEU A 38 -9.06 -6.83 4.44
CA LEU A 38 -8.50 -5.61 3.88
C LEU A 38 -7.28 -6.00 3.06
N GLU A 39 -7.34 -5.71 1.76
CA GLU A 39 -6.24 -5.92 0.83
C GLU A 39 -5.56 -4.59 0.53
N PHE A 40 -4.26 -4.65 0.32
CA PHE A 40 -3.42 -3.53 -0.06
C PHE A 40 -2.79 -3.85 -1.40
N ILE A 41 -3.05 -3.01 -2.39
CA ILE A 41 -2.53 -3.13 -3.75
C ILE A 41 -1.49 -2.04 -3.93
N ILE A 42 -0.29 -2.39 -4.37
CA ILE A 42 0.78 -1.45 -4.67
C ILE A 42 1.02 -1.47 -6.18
N TYR A 43 1.04 -0.28 -6.79
CA TYR A 43 1.34 -0.06 -8.20
C TYR A 43 2.79 0.41 -8.36
N PRO A 44 3.76 -0.50 -8.55
CA PRO A 44 5.11 -0.08 -8.90
C PRO A 44 5.15 0.51 -10.32
N SER A 45 6.26 1.16 -10.66
CA SER A 45 6.46 1.76 -11.98
C SER A 45 6.38 0.75 -13.14
N ASP A 46 6.60 -0.54 -12.87
CA ASP A 46 6.34 -1.63 -13.82
C ASP A 46 4.92 -2.17 -13.59
N PRO A 47 3.95 -1.88 -14.49
CA PRO A 47 2.55 -2.27 -14.30
C PRO A 47 2.34 -3.79 -14.35
N LEU A 48 3.32 -4.59 -14.80
CA LEU A 48 3.25 -6.04 -14.74
C LEU A 48 3.58 -6.61 -13.34
N ARG A 49 3.98 -5.75 -12.39
CA ARG A 49 4.41 -6.15 -11.05
C ARG A 49 3.47 -5.64 -9.96
N VAL A 50 2.19 -5.45 -10.25
CA VAL A 50 1.20 -5.12 -9.21
C VAL A 50 1.35 -6.11 -8.06
N LEU A 51 1.55 -5.58 -6.85
CA LEU A 51 1.73 -6.38 -5.65
C LEU A 51 0.46 -6.29 -4.81
N THR A 52 -0.06 -7.42 -4.36
CA THR A 52 -1.23 -7.48 -3.49
C THR A 52 -0.83 -8.15 -2.19
N PHE A 53 -1.22 -7.55 -1.07
CA PHE A 53 -1.00 -8.05 0.28
C PHE A 53 -2.32 -8.01 1.04
N ASN A 54 -2.55 -8.96 1.96
CA ASN A 54 -3.50 -8.68 3.03
C ASN A 54 -2.86 -7.77 4.08
N TYR A 55 -3.68 -7.22 4.98
CA TYR A 55 -3.21 -6.32 6.04
C TYR A 55 -2.06 -6.91 6.87
N ASP A 56 -2.17 -8.16 7.32
CA ASP A 56 -1.18 -8.79 8.20
C ASP A 56 0.17 -8.99 7.47
N GLU A 57 0.13 -9.45 6.22
CA GLU A 57 1.31 -9.62 5.36
C GLU A 57 2.04 -8.30 5.13
N LEU A 58 1.30 -7.23 4.84
CA LEU A 58 1.90 -5.92 4.64
C LEU A 58 2.52 -5.39 5.92
N MET A 59 1.83 -5.51 7.06
CA MET A 59 2.36 -5.05 8.35
C MET A 59 3.64 -5.81 8.73
N GLU A 60 3.69 -7.13 8.50
CA GLU A 60 4.91 -7.91 8.72
C GLU A 60 6.05 -7.44 7.81
N LEU A 61 5.76 -7.19 6.52
CA LEU A 61 6.75 -6.68 5.58
C LEU A 61 7.31 -5.32 6.02
N ILE A 62 6.44 -4.39 6.39
CA ILE A 62 6.81 -3.05 6.87
C ILE A 62 7.68 -3.16 8.13
N GLU A 63 7.30 -4.02 9.08
CA GLU A 63 8.06 -4.21 10.31
C GLU A 63 9.47 -4.74 10.05
N ARG A 64 9.60 -5.74 9.16
CA ARG A 64 10.92 -6.27 8.74
C ARG A 64 11.75 -5.20 8.04
N ALA A 65 11.15 -4.45 7.11
CA ALA A 65 11.83 -3.38 6.39
C ALA A 65 12.30 -2.27 7.34
N LYS A 66 11.44 -1.82 8.25
CA LYS A 66 11.77 -0.83 9.29
C LYS A 66 12.97 -1.30 10.12
N ASN A 67 12.92 -2.52 10.64
CA ASN A 67 13.99 -3.05 11.49
C ASN A 67 15.31 -3.17 10.74
N HIS A 68 15.28 -3.55 9.46
CA HIS A 68 16.48 -3.57 8.61
C HIS A 68 17.03 -2.16 8.36
N LEU A 69 16.19 -1.20 7.97
CA LEU A 69 16.60 0.18 7.68
C LEU A 69 17.21 0.87 8.91
N LEU A 70 16.68 0.61 10.10
CA LEU A 70 17.22 1.16 11.36
C LEU A 70 18.59 0.60 11.76
N GLN A 71 19.02 -0.52 11.14
CA GLN A 71 20.33 -1.11 11.37
C GLN A 71 21.38 -0.63 10.37
N LEU A 72 20.99 0.07 9.30
CA LEU A 72 21.92 0.55 8.30
C LEU A 72 22.77 1.70 8.86
N GLU A 73 24.06 1.69 8.54
CA GLU A 73 24.92 2.83 8.82
C GLU A 73 24.48 4.03 7.96
N PRO A 74 24.54 5.26 8.49
CA PRO A 74 24.27 6.46 7.71
C PRO A 74 25.20 6.50 6.49
N LEU A 75 24.66 6.91 5.34
CA LEU A 75 25.48 7.17 4.16
C LEU A 75 26.47 8.29 4.48
N THR A 76 27.73 7.93 4.72
CA THR A 76 28.84 8.89 4.78
C THR A 76 29.01 9.48 3.39
N LYS A 77 28.82 10.79 3.26
CA LYS A 77 29.24 11.52 2.07
C LYS A 77 30.77 11.65 2.13
N ASP A 78 31.46 11.01 1.21
CA ASP A 78 32.83 11.39 0.84
C ASP A 78 32.84 12.73 0.10
#